data_AF-A0A9P8KUV1-F1
#
_entry.id   AF-A0A9P8KUV1-F1
#
_cell.length_a   1.000
_cell.length_b   1.000
_cell.length_c   1.000
_cell.angle_alpha   90.00
_cell.angle_beta   90.00
_cell.angle_gamma   90.00
#
_symmetry.space_group_name_H-M   'P 1'
#
loop_
_entity.id
_entity.type
_entity.pdbx_description
1 polymer ?
#
loop_
_entity_poly.entity_id
_entity_poly.type
_entity_poly.pdbx_seq_one_letter_code
_entity_poly.pdbx_strand_id
1 'polypeptide(L)'
;MPYFEAETTAYEWLSSHGIGPKFIAHLTEAGRVFGFVMEYIDGARFADIGDLAACQEILSQLHSLGIKHGDINKYNFLIREGKVILVEFEASQRCSEEKELEAEYVQLEASLSDTTRGVPYTWEDQQAFQQ
;
A
#
# COMPACT_ATOMS: atom_id res chain seq x y z
N MET A 1 7.75 -10.97 -14.39
CA MET A 1 7.30 -9.71 -13.76
C MET A 1 7.21 -9.99 -12.27
N PRO A 2 8.33 -9.94 -11.55
CA PRO A 2 8.41 -10.38 -10.14
C PRO A 2 7.54 -9.55 -9.18
N TYR A 3 7.12 -8.36 -9.60
CA TYR A 3 6.32 -7.42 -8.79
C TYR A 3 4.95 -8.01 -8.37
N PHE A 4 4.22 -8.64 -9.28
CA PHE A 4 2.92 -9.25 -8.95
C PHE A 4 3.03 -10.43 -7.97
N GLU A 5 4.13 -11.19 -8.04
CA GLU A 5 4.38 -12.32 -7.13
C GLU A 5 4.67 -11.82 -5.71
N ALA A 6 5.52 -10.80 -5.57
CA ALA A 6 5.83 -10.19 -4.29
C ALA A 6 4.59 -9.58 -3.63
N GLU A 7 3.83 -8.78 -4.38
CA GLU A 7 2.64 -8.11 -3.86
C GLU A 7 1.53 -9.12 -3.51
N THR A 8 1.29 -10.13 -4.34
CA THR A 8 0.28 -11.15 -4.03
C THR A 8 0.68 -11.98 -2.80
N THR A 9 1.99 -12.27 -2.64
CA THR A 9 2.50 -12.94 -1.43
C THR A 9 2.27 -12.06 -0.18
N ALA A 10 2.44 -10.74 -0.30
CA ALA A 10 2.14 -9.83 0.80
C ALA A 10 0.65 -9.88 1.17
N TYR A 11 -0.27 -9.90 0.19
CA TYR A 11 -1.70 -10.06 0.46
C TYR A 11 -2.06 -11.38 1.17
N GLU A 12 -1.31 -12.47 0.94
CA GLU A 12 -1.48 -13.70 1.72
C GLU A 12 -1.13 -13.50 3.21
N TRP A 13 -0.13 -12.68 3.52
CA TRP A 13 0.23 -12.35 4.90
C TRP A 13 -0.79 -11.43 5.58
N LEU A 14 -1.40 -10.54 4.81
CA LEU A 14 -2.35 -9.54 5.30
C LEU A 14 -3.77 -10.07 5.43
N SER A 15 -4.07 -11.22 4.82
CA SER A 15 -5.39 -11.85 4.85
C SER A 15 -5.98 -11.82 6.26
N SER A 16 -7.17 -11.23 6.41
CA SER A 16 -7.94 -11.01 7.65
C SER A 16 -7.56 -9.85 8.59
N HIS A 17 -6.54 -9.04 8.30
CA HIS A 17 -6.09 -7.98 9.22
C HIS A 17 -6.70 -6.59 8.95
N GLY A 18 -7.33 -6.38 7.79
CA GLY A 18 -7.95 -5.09 7.46
C GLY A 18 -6.96 -3.95 7.22
N ILE A 19 -5.68 -4.27 6.97
CA ILE A 19 -4.60 -3.30 6.72
C ILE A 19 -4.68 -2.73 5.29
N GLY A 20 -4.91 -3.61 4.31
CA GLY A 20 -5.02 -3.24 2.90
C GLY A 20 -6.33 -3.70 2.26
N PRO A 21 -6.50 -3.43 0.95
CA PRO A 21 -7.64 -3.89 0.16
C PRO A 21 -7.82 -5.41 0.24
N LYS A 22 -9.04 -5.91 0.09
CA LYS A 22 -9.24 -7.35 0.00
C LYS A 22 -8.68 -7.89 -1.31
N PHE A 23 -7.83 -8.90 -1.23
CA PHE A 23 -7.48 -9.70 -2.40
C PHE A 23 -8.74 -10.44 -2.92
N ILE A 24 -8.96 -10.42 -4.24
CA ILE A 24 -10.13 -11.04 -4.89
C ILE A 24 -9.72 -12.29 -5.67
N ALA A 25 -8.82 -12.16 -6.65
CA ALA A 25 -8.47 -13.26 -7.54
C ALA A 25 -7.17 -13.02 -8.30
N HIS A 26 -6.54 -14.10 -8.79
CA HIS A 26 -5.47 -14.03 -9.78
C HIS A 26 -6.05 -13.88 -11.20
N LEU A 27 -5.36 -13.14 -12.06
CA LEU A 27 -5.62 -13.07 -13.50
C LEU A 27 -4.74 -14.10 -14.22
N THR A 28 -5.37 -14.98 -15.01
CA THR A 28 -4.67 -16.09 -15.69
C THR A 28 -4.98 -16.15 -17.18
N GLU A 29 -3.96 -16.45 -17.98
CA GLU A 29 -4.07 -16.76 -19.41
C GLU A 29 -3.37 -18.10 -19.69
N ALA A 30 -4.09 -19.09 -20.21
CA ALA A 30 -3.55 -20.44 -20.51
C ALA A 30 -2.76 -21.08 -19.33
N GLY A 31 -3.18 -20.81 -18.09
CA GLY A 31 -2.52 -21.31 -16.87
C GLY A 31 -1.38 -20.44 -16.34
N ARG A 32 -0.95 -19.40 -17.07
CA ARG A 32 0.03 -18.41 -16.59
C ARG A 32 -0.66 -17.29 -15.83
N VAL A 33 -0.19 -16.99 -14.62
CA VAL A 33 -0.59 -15.78 -13.88
C VAL A 33 0.09 -14.56 -14.50
N PHE A 34 -0.67 -13.52 -14.80
CA PHE A 34 -0.13 -12.26 -15.34
C PHE A 34 -0.54 -11.02 -14.54
N GLY A 35 -1.34 -11.19 -13.49
CA GLY A 35 -1.76 -10.13 -12.58
C GLY A 35 -2.73 -10.65 -11.53
N PHE A 36 -3.36 -9.75 -10.81
CA PHE A 36 -4.36 -10.06 -9.80
C PHE A 36 -5.40 -8.93 -9.71
N VAL A 37 -6.48 -9.18 -8.99
CA VAL A 37 -7.57 -8.24 -8.71
C VAL A 37 -7.73 -8.13 -7.21
N MET A 38 -7.91 -6.90 -6.74
CA MET A 38 -8.20 -6.56 -5.36
C MET A 38 -9.40 -5.63 -5.27
N GLU A 39 -9.89 -5.40 -4.06
CA GLU A 39 -10.98 -4.48 -3.76
C GLU A 39 -10.69 -3.08 -4.29
N TYR A 40 -11.66 -2.51 -5.00
CA TYR A 40 -11.61 -1.12 -5.41
C TYR A 40 -12.04 -0.22 -4.27
N ILE A 41 -11.18 0.73 -3.89
CA ILE A 41 -11.44 1.68 -2.80
C ILE A 41 -12.00 2.98 -3.38
N ASP A 42 -13.33 3.05 -3.46
CA ASP A 42 -14.03 4.25 -3.95
C ASP A 42 -14.06 5.37 -2.90
N GLY A 43 -13.97 6.61 -3.37
CA GLY A 43 -14.06 7.82 -2.55
C GLY A 43 -12.89 8.02 -1.58
N ALA A 44 -11.76 7.35 -1.78
CA ALA A 44 -10.56 7.59 -1.00
C ALA A 44 -9.74 8.76 -1.55
N ARG A 45 -9.06 9.48 -0.66
CA ARG A 45 -7.99 10.43 -1.01
C ARG A 45 -6.63 9.88 -0.56
N PHE A 46 -5.55 10.37 -1.14
CA PHE A 46 -4.22 10.12 -0.57
C PHE A 46 -4.09 10.79 0.81
N ALA A 47 -3.26 10.18 1.65
CA ALA A 47 -2.91 10.77 2.93
C ALA A 47 -2.13 12.08 2.76
N ASP A 48 -2.27 12.95 3.75
CA ASP A 48 -1.40 14.10 3.94
C ASP A 48 -0.81 14.10 5.37
N ILE A 49 -0.01 15.12 5.68
CA ILE A 49 0.64 15.25 6.98
C ILE A 49 -0.35 15.31 8.16
N GLY A 50 -1.58 15.78 7.94
CA GLY A 50 -2.65 15.79 8.93
C GLY A 50 -3.15 14.40 9.30
N ASP A 51 -2.89 13.38 8.48
CA ASP A 51 -3.27 11.99 8.74
C ASP A 51 -2.17 11.19 9.46
N LEU A 52 -1.06 11.84 9.86
CA LEU A 52 0.12 11.17 10.42
C LEU A 52 -0.22 10.16 11.51
N ALA A 53 -1.05 10.54 12.49
CA ALA A 53 -1.40 9.66 13.60
C ALA A 53 -2.14 8.39 13.14
N ALA A 54 -3.04 8.52 12.17
CA ALA A 54 -3.79 7.39 11.63
C ALA A 54 -2.90 6.50 10.74
N CYS A 55 -1.97 7.11 9.98
CA CYS A 55 -0.98 6.38 9.19
C CYS A 55 0.03 5.63 10.08
N GLN A 56 0.41 6.22 11.21
CA GLN A 56 1.23 5.57 12.22
C GLN A 56 0.52 4.35 12.80
N GLU A 57 -0.77 4.47 13.13
CA GLU A 57 -1.56 3.36 13.67
C GLU A 57 -1.58 2.16 12.70
N ILE A 58 -1.90 2.38 11.42
CA ILE A 58 -1.94 1.29 10.43
C ILE A 58 -0.55 0.70 10.17
N LEU A 59 0.50 1.53 10.17
CA LEU A 59 1.88 1.07 9.99
C LEU A 59 2.34 0.24 11.18
N SER A 60 2.02 0.65 12.41
CA SER A 60 2.30 -0.16 13.62
C SER A 60 1.56 -1.51 13.59
N GLN A 61 0.32 -1.54 13.08
CA GLN A 61 -0.39 -2.81 12.90
C GLN A 61 0.35 -3.72 11.91
N LEU A 62 0.83 -3.18 10.78
CA LEU A 62 1.66 -3.93 9.83
C LEU A 62 2.94 -4.46 10.49
N HIS A 63 3.66 -3.61 11.22
CA HIS A 63 4.90 -3.95 11.91
C HIS A 63 4.68 -5.03 12.98
N SER A 64 3.54 -5.02 13.66
CA SER A 64 3.18 -6.05 14.64
C SER A 64 3.05 -7.46 14.05
N LEU A 65 2.86 -7.56 12.73
CA LEU A 65 2.85 -8.82 11.99
C LEU A 65 4.26 -9.26 11.54
N GLY A 66 5.30 -8.50 11.90
CA GLY A 66 6.67 -8.72 11.45
C GLY A 66 6.83 -8.43 9.96
N ILE A 67 6.16 -7.40 9.46
CA ILE A 67 6.19 -6.99 8.04
C ILE A 67 6.66 -5.54 7.97
N LYS A 68 7.66 -5.28 7.13
CA LYS A 68 8.11 -3.94 6.72
C LYS A 68 7.44 -3.59 5.40
N HIS A 69 6.93 -2.36 5.24
CA HIS A 69 6.24 -1.96 4.01
C HIS A 69 7.20 -1.76 2.84
N GLY A 70 8.35 -1.12 3.09
CA GLY A 70 9.41 -0.86 2.12
C GLY A 70 9.26 0.44 1.32
N ASP A 71 8.03 0.92 1.10
CA ASP A 71 7.75 2.21 0.45
C ASP A 71 6.61 2.97 1.13
N ILE A 72 6.90 3.71 2.19
CA ILE A 72 5.89 4.42 3.01
C ILE A 72 5.57 5.84 2.51
N ASN A 73 5.54 6.03 1.20
CA ASN A 73 5.21 7.31 0.61
C ASN A 73 3.69 7.62 0.77
N LYS A 74 3.30 8.89 0.80
CA LYS A 74 1.90 9.31 1.06
C LYS A 74 0.85 8.74 0.11
N TYR A 75 1.24 8.38 -1.11
CA TYR A 75 0.32 7.85 -2.10
C TYR A 75 -0.04 6.38 -1.84
N ASN A 76 0.73 5.70 -0.98
CA ASN A 76 0.47 4.32 -0.56
C ASN A 76 -0.48 4.25 0.65
N PHE A 77 -0.89 5.40 1.20
CA PHE A 77 -1.88 5.49 2.26
C PHE A 77 -3.15 6.13 1.71
N LEU A 78 -4.23 5.34 1.67
CA LEU A 78 -5.54 5.80 1.23
C LEU A 78 -6.42 6.11 2.44
N ILE A 79 -7.01 7.31 2.47
CA ILE A 79 -7.91 7.76 3.52
C ILE A 79 -9.35 7.69 3.01
N ARG A 80 -10.16 6.87 3.68
CA ARG A 80 -11.60 6.73 3.39
C ARG A 80 -12.39 6.78 4.69
N GLU A 81 -13.28 7.76 4.82
CA GLU A 81 -14.15 7.92 6.01
C GLU A 81 -13.36 7.91 7.34
N GLY A 82 -12.17 8.51 7.34
CA GLY A 82 -11.28 8.56 8.51
C GLY A 82 -10.51 7.28 8.81
N LYS A 83 -10.65 6.24 7.98
CA LYS A 83 -9.85 5.01 8.05
C LYS A 83 -8.72 5.04 7.04
N VAL A 84 -7.58 4.47 7.43
CA VAL A 84 -6.43 4.31 6.56
C VAL A 84 -6.42 2.92 5.96
N ILE A 85 -6.17 2.84 4.67
CA ILE A 85 -5.99 1.60 3.92
C ILE A 85 -4.62 1.70 3.26
N LEU A 86 -3.72 0.79 3.61
CA LEU A 86 -2.37 0.72 3.07
C LEU A 86 -2.40 -0.07 1.75
N VAL A 87 -1.71 0.42 0.73
CA VAL A 87 -1.64 -0.18 -0.62
C VAL A 87 -0.20 -0.24 -1.12
N GLU A 88 0.02 -0.91 -2.24
CA GLU A 88 1.33 -1.04 -2.92
C GLU A 88 2.36 -1.79 -2.07
N PHE A 89 2.13 -3.10 -1.91
CA PHE A 89 2.96 -3.97 -1.08
C PHE A 89 4.11 -4.62 -1.86
N GLU A 90 4.44 -4.16 -3.07
CA GLU A 90 5.50 -4.77 -3.90
C GLU A 90 6.88 -4.78 -3.21
N ALA A 91 7.15 -3.77 -2.38
CA ALA A 91 8.40 -3.62 -1.63
C ALA A 91 8.35 -4.27 -0.25
N SER A 92 7.21 -4.86 0.13
CA SER A 92 7.00 -5.39 1.46
C SER A 92 7.76 -6.70 1.68
N GLN A 93 8.27 -6.87 2.90
CA GLN A 93 9.04 -8.04 3.29
C GLN A 93 8.81 -8.41 4.74
N ARG A 94 8.93 -9.72 5.04
CA ARG A 94 9.03 -10.17 6.43
C ARG A 94 10.29 -9.61 7.06
N CYS A 95 10.14 -9.03 8.25
CA CYS A 95 11.21 -8.38 8.97
C CYS A 95 11.13 -8.74 10.46
N SER A 96 12.20 -9.35 10.97
CA SER A 96 12.37 -9.66 12.39
C SER A 96 13.21 -8.62 13.14
N GLU A 97 13.81 -7.67 12.41
CA GLU A 97 14.71 -6.67 12.97
C GLU A 97 13.90 -5.46 13.45
N GLU A 98 13.65 -5.38 14.75
CA GLU A 98 12.90 -4.28 15.39
C GLU A 98 13.45 -2.89 15.02
N LYS A 99 14.78 -2.78 14.86
CA LYS A 99 15.43 -1.53 14.45
C LYS A 99 15.05 -1.10 13.03
N GLU A 100 14.81 -2.02 12.12
CA GLU A 100 14.38 -1.68 10.76
C GLU A 100 12.92 -1.22 10.72
N LEU A 101 12.06 -1.87 11.50
CA LEU A 101 10.65 -1.47 11.64
C LEU A 101 10.55 -0.10 12.31
N GLU A 102 11.28 0.13 13.40
CA GLU A 102 11.34 1.42 14.07
C GLU A 102 11.89 2.52 13.14
N ALA A 103 12.93 2.22 12.36
CA ALA A 103 13.47 3.17 11.39
C ALA A 103 12.43 3.55 10.31
N GLU A 104 11.67 2.57 9.80
CA GLU A 104 10.56 2.84 8.86
C GLU A 104 9.47 3.69 9.54
N TYR A 105 9.09 3.37 10.78
CA TYR A 105 8.08 4.10 11.54
C TYR A 105 8.46 5.57 11.77
N VAL A 106 9.68 5.83 12.23
CA VAL A 106 10.19 7.19 12.48
C VAL A 106 10.29 8.02 11.19
N GLN A 107 10.51 7.38 10.04
CA GLN A 107 10.59 8.06 8.74
C GLN A 107 9.23 8.47 8.16
N LEU A 108 8.12 8.00 8.73
CA LEU A 108 6.79 8.21 8.15
C LEU A 108 6.42 9.68 8.02
N GLU A 109 6.70 10.52 9.02
CA GLU A 109 6.38 11.95 8.97
C GLU A 109 7.08 12.67 7.80
N ALA A 110 8.37 12.38 7.61
CA ALA A 110 9.14 12.92 6.50
C ALA A 110 8.62 12.40 5.15
N SER A 111 8.24 11.12 5.09
CA SER A 111 7.72 10.47 3.88
C SER A 111 6.35 11.00 3.46
N LEU A 112 5.49 11.34 4.43
CA LEU A 112 4.20 11.98 4.16
C LEU A 112 4.35 13.42 3.66
N SER A 113 5.38 14.12 4.14
CA SER A 113 5.66 15.52 3.77
C SER A 113 6.41 15.66 2.44
N ASP A 114 6.89 14.56 1.87
CA ASP A 114 7.68 14.58 0.63
C ASP A 114 6.83 15.04 -0.56
N THR A 115 7.35 16.04 -1.29
CA THR A 115 6.75 16.60 -2.51
C THR A 115 7.57 16.30 -3.76
N THR A 116 8.65 15.53 -3.64
CA THR A 116 9.54 15.22 -4.77
C THR A 116 9.02 14.07 -5.64
N ARG A 117 8.13 13.23 -5.09
CA ARG A 117 7.50 12.12 -5.82
C ARG A 117 6.35 12.60 -6.71
N GLY A 118 6.36 12.10 -7.95
CA GLY A 118 5.27 12.30 -8.90
C GLY A 118 3.96 11.72 -8.35
N VAL A 119 2.85 12.41 -8.65
CA VAL A 119 1.51 11.92 -8.31
C VAL A 119 1.24 10.65 -9.13
N PRO A 120 0.65 9.59 -8.53
CA PRO A 120 0.28 8.40 -9.28
C PRO A 120 -0.66 8.74 -10.42
N TYR A 121 -0.51 8.01 -11.51
CA TYR A 121 -1.38 8.14 -12.67
C TYR A 121 -2.76 7.55 -12.38
N THR A 122 -3.82 8.31 -12.64
CA THR A 122 -5.19 7.95 -12.30
C THR A 122 -6.04 7.59 -13.51
N TRP A 123 -7.21 6.98 -13.27
CA TRP A 123 -8.18 6.68 -14.32
C TRP A 123 -8.72 7.94 -15.03
N GLU A 124 -8.80 9.06 -14.31
CA GLU A 124 -9.21 10.36 -14.85
C GLU A 124 -8.19 10.87 -15.87
N ASP A 125 -6.90 10.66 -15.59
CA ASP A 125 -5.82 10.99 -16.51
C ASP A 125 -5.89 10.15 -17.80
N GLN A 126 -6.34 8.90 -17.74
CA GLN A 126 -6.52 8.06 -18.94
C GLN A 126 -7.61 8.57 -19.87
N GLN A 127 -8.73 9.06 -19.33
CA GLN A 127 -9.84 9.57 -20.14
C GLN A 127 -9.48 10.86 -20.87
N ALA A 128 -8.58 11.67 -20.29
CA ALA A 128 -8.09 12.91 -20.92
C ALA A 128 -7.27 12.65 -22.20
N PHE A 129 -6.68 11.46 -22.38
CA PHE A 129 -5.95 11.09 -23.60
C PHE A 129 -6.83 10.47 -24.70
N GLN A 130 -8.10 10.19 -24.40
CA GLN A 130 -9.05 9.64 -25.37
C GLN A 130 -9.99 10.70 -25.98
N GLN A 131 -9.75 11.99 -25.71
CA GLN A 131 -10.44 13.14 -26.31
C GLN A 131 -9.46 14.00 -27.10
#